data_AF-A0A8T1WYQ0-F1
#
_entry.id   AF-A0A8T1WYQ0-F1
#
_cell.length_a   1.000
_cell.length_b   1.000
_cell.length_c   1.000
_cell.angle_alpha   90.00
_cell.angle_beta   90.00
_cell.angle_gamma   90.00
#
_symmetry.space_group_name_H-M   'P 1'
#
loop_
_entity.id
_entity.type
_entity.pdbx_description
1 polymer ?
#
loop_
_entity_poly.entity_id
_entity_poly.type
_entity_poly.pdbx_seq_one_letter_code
_entity_poly.pdbx_strand_id
1 'polypeptide(L)'
;MAMPLGADAEVEAFGQSEALTKRIAHILEQYPDGPSIMSELIQNADDAGATRVCVLYNSCTYGTSTLLSPEMAKWQGPALYCYNDAEFTDADFLSLARIGQASKLQRASTTGRFGLGFNSVYHFTDLPSIVSANSIVMFDPHATHLPGISAANPGIKIRFANANIVKQYPDQFAPFKGMFGCDLTQHYDGTLFRFPLRTKKLAKSSEIKRRGYSELEIVDLFKSFQGSIADTMLFLRNVRQVEVYLQSAIDQSPVLLYSAEVPAEDRGDSWRKIDRFMRCDVDPGNNGDTSGLAAKRAFYERLRSTPQEELPSVTQKLPMNFYANMWNWKRQPKSI
;
A
#
# COMPACT_ATOMS: atom_id res chain seq x y z
N MET A 1 37.25 13.73 -15.24
CA MET A 1 37.13 15.16 -15.58
C MET A 1 36.63 15.26 -17.01
N ALA A 2 35.42 15.79 -17.21
CA ALA A 2 34.94 16.11 -18.56
C ALA A 2 35.77 17.29 -19.10
N MET A 3 36.19 17.23 -20.37
CA MET A 3 36.93 18.32 -21.00
C MET A 3 36.00 19.53 -21.19
N PRO A 4 36.44 20.77 -20.91
CA PRO A 4 35.64 21.95 -21.19
C PRO A 4 35.47 22.08 -22.71
N LEU A 5 34.21 22.12 -23.16
CA LEU A 5 33.86 22.45 -24.54
C LEU A 5 34.28 23.91 -24.80
N GLY A 6 34.97 24.15 -25.91
CA GLY A 6 35.52 25.45 -26.28
C GLY A 6 34.46 26.56 -26.38
N ALA A 7 34.89 27.80 -26.20
CA ALA A 7 34.05 28.99 -25.96
C ALA A 7 33.09 29.43 -27.09
N ASP A 8 33.00 28.67 -28.19
CA ASP A 8 32.16 28.98 -29.36
C ASP A 8 31.02 27.97 -29.60
N ALA A 9 30.75 27.07 -28.65
CA ALA A 9 29.64 26.12 -28.74
C ALA A 9 28.50 26.50 -27.78
N GLU A 10 27.31 26.80 -28.32
CA GLU A 10 26.07 26.83 -27.53
C GLU A 10 25.71 25.39 -27.12
N VAL A 11 26.13 25.01 -25.92
CA VAL A 11 25.84 23.68 -25.35
C VAL A 11 24.61 23.81 -24.46
N GLU A 12 23.47 23.30 -24.92
CA GLU A 12 22.29 23.10 -24.07
C GLU A 12 22.21 21.66 -23.55
N ALA A 13 21.69 21.50 -22.34
CA ALA A 13 21.38 20.18 -21.81
C ALA A 13 20.16 19.62 -22.55
N PHE A 14 20.35 18.56 -23.33
CA PHE A 14 19.30 17.91 -24.11
C PHE A 14 19.14 16.45 -23.68
N GLY A 15 17.90 15.96 -23.58
CA GLY A 15 17.63 14.60 -23.15
C GLY A 15 16.16 14.20 -23.32
N GLN A 16 15.90 12.91 -23.21
CA GLN A 16 14.55 12.35 -23.24
C GLN A 16 14.05 12.12 -21.81
N SER A 17 12.77 12.42 -21.56
CA SER A 17 12.11 12.10 -20.29
C SER A 17 10.74 11.46 -20.56
N GLU A 18 10.32 10.59 -19.65
CA GLU A 18 8.99 10.01 -19.64
C GLU A 18 8.20 10.59 -18.47
N ALA A 19 6.96 11.01 -18.73
CA ALA A 19 6.07 11.50 -17.67
C ALA A 19 5.74 10.35 -16.69
N LEU A 20 5.78 10.65 -15.38
CA LEU A 20 5.46 9.66 -14.33
C LEU A 20 4.07 9.06 -14.51
N THR A 21 3.09 9.87 -14.93
CA THR A 21 1.71 9.44 -15.22
C THR A 21 1.66 8.33 -16.26
N LYS A 22 2.41 8.46 -17.36
CA LYS A 22 2.50 7.45 -18.43
C LYS A 22 3.16 6.17 -17.95
N ARG A 23 4.24 6.30 -17.16
CA ARG A 23 4.91 5.14 -16.55
C ARG A 23 3.96 4.36 -15.65
N ILE A 24 3.23 5.04 -14.77
CA ILE A 24 2.24 4.40 -13.90
C ILE A 24 1.15 3.75 -14.75
N ALA A 25 0.62 4.44 -15.77
CA ALA A 25 -0.39 3.88 -16.67
C ALA A 25 0.08 2.56 -17.30
N HIS A 26 1.32 2.49 -17.79
CA HIS A 26 1.88 1.27 -18.36
C HIS A 26 2.05 0.14 -17.33
N ILE A 27 2.41 0.48 -16.08
CA ILE A 27 2.42 -0.52 -14.99
C ILE A 27 1.00 -1.07 -14.77
N LEU A 28 -0.02 -0.21 -14.77
CA LEU A 28 -1.42 -0.65 -14.61
C LEU A 28 -1.94 -1.52 -15.77
N GLU A 29 -1.28 -1.53 -16.93
CA GLU A 29 -1.61 -2.46 -18.02
C GLU A 29 -1.06 -3.87 -17.75
N GLN A 30 0.04 -3.97 -17.02
CA GLN A 30 0.71 -5.24 -16.68
C GLN A 30 0.16 -5.87 -15.40
N TYR A 31 -0.42 -5.05 -14.52
CA TYR A 31 -1.02 -5.46 -13.25
C TYR A 31 -2.52 -5.21 -13.36
N PRO A 32 -3.35 -6.24 -13.62
CA PRO A 32 -4.78 -6.04 -13.79
C PRO A 32 -5.47 -5.67 -12.47
N ASP A 33 -6.55 -4.91 -12.61
CA ASP A 33 -7.46 -4.53 -11.52
C ASP A 33 -8.10 -5.77 -10.88
N GLY A 34 -8.21 -5.82 -9.56
CA GLY A 34 -8.82 -6.96 -8.87
C GLY A 34 -8.35 -7.15 -7.42
N PRO A 35 -8.73 -8.29 -6.80
CA PRO A 35 -8.42 -8.58 -5.40
C PRO A 35 -6.93 -8.72 -5.11
N SER A 36 -6.10 -8.98 -6.13
CA SER A 36 -4.64 -9.05 -6.01
C SER A 36 -4.02 -7.75 -5.49
N ILE A 37 -4.64 -6.59 -5.74
CA ILE A 37 -4.18 -5.30 -5.19
C ILE A 37 -4.23 -5.32 -3.65
N MET A 38 -5.27 -5.91 -3.07
CA MET A 38 -5.37 -6.07 -1.62
C MET A 38 -4.32 -7.05 -1.10
N SER A 39 -4.08 -8.15 -1.83
CA SER A 39 -3.01 -9.09 -1.51
C SER A 39 -1.63 -8.43 -1.53
N GLU A 40 -1.35 -7.52 -2.48
CA GLU A 40 -0.10 -6.76 -2.52
C GLU A 40 0.05 -5.81 -1.31
N LEU A 41 -1.02 -5.13 -0.89
CA LEU A 41 -1.00 -4.30 0.32
C LEU A 41 -0.73 -5.12 1.58
N ILE A 42 -1.33 -6.32 1.68
CA ILE A 42 -1.10 -7.25 2.79
C ILE A 42 0.32 -7.79 2.78
N GLN A 43 0.87 -8.13 1.61
CA GLN A 43 2.27 -8.55 1.47
C GLN A 43 3.24 -7.44 1.88
N ASN A 44 2.98 -6.18 1.50
CA ASN A 44 3.80 -5.05 1.94
C ASN A 44 3.78 -4.90 3.47
N ALA A 45 2.62 -5.10 4.10
CA ALA A 45 2.51 -5.10 5.55
C ALA A 45 3.28 -6.27 6.19
N ASP A 46 3.18 -7.47 5.60
CA ASP A 46 3.92 -8.65 6.04
C ASP A 46 5.43 -8.46 5.97
N ASP A 47 5.93 -7.91 4.86
CA ASP A 47 7.34 -7.58 4.66
C ASP A 47 7.83 -6.53 5.66
N ALA A 48 6.96 -5.60 6.07
CA ALA A 48 7.23 -4.62 7.12
C ALA A 48 7.17 -5.20 8.54
N GLY A 49 6.76 -6.47 8.69
CA GLY A 49 6.66 -7.15 9.99
C GLY A 49 5.33 -6.92 10.72
N ALA A 50 4.30 -6.40 10.04
CA ALA A 50 2.98 -6.21 10.61
C ALA A 50 2.38 -7.56 11.04
N THR A 51 1.59 -7.55 12.11
CA THR A 51 0.82 -8.71 12.56
C THR A 51 -0.67 -8.60 12.24
N ARG A 52 -1.16 -7.37 12.04
CA ARG A 52 -2.57 -7.08 11.77
C ARG A 52 -2.72 -6.12 10.60
N VAL A 53 -3.65 -6.43 9.71
CA VAL A 53 -4.05 -5.58 8.59
C VAL A 53 -5.55 -5.33 8.64
N CYS A 54 -5.97 -4.08 8.40
CA CYS A 54 -7.39 -3.73 8.27
C CYS A 54 -7.63 -3.03 6.94
N VAL A 55 -8.57 -3.54 6.16
CA VAL A 55 -9.05 -2.90 4.93
C VAL A 55 -10.42 -2.29 5.22
N LEU A 56 -10.64 -1.04 4.82
CA LEU A 56 -11.90 -0.35 5.07
C LEU A 56 -12.37 0.36 3.80
N TYR A 57 -13.63 0.17 3.45
CA TYR A 57 -14.31 1.09 2.55
C TYR A 57 -15.08 2.14 3.36
N ASN A 58 -14.74 3.42 3.14
CA ASN A 58 -15.42 4.56 3.73
C ASN A 58 -16.19 5.29 2.63
N SER A 59 -17.52 5.34 2.72
CA SER A 59 -18.38 6.01 1.73
C SER A 59 -18.66 7.49 2.06
N CYS A 60 -17.95 8.06 3.04
CA CYS A 60 -18.19 9.41 3.53
C CYS A 60 -17.58 10.47 2.59
N THR A 61 -18.12 11.69 2.68
CA THR A 61 -17.56 12.88 2.06
C THR A 61 -17.27 13.91 3.15
N TYR A 62 -16.12 14.55 3.07
CA TYR A 62 -15.61 15.49 4.06
C TYR A 62 -15.72 16.94 3.57
N GLY A 63 -15.54 17.89 4.49
CA GLY A 63 -15.51 19.32 4.17
C GLY A 63 -14.41 19.68 3.17
N THR A 64 -14.55 20.84 2.53
CA THR A 64 -13.64 21.34 1.49
C THR A 64 -13.29 22.81 1.64
N SER A 65 -13.54 23.41 2.80
CA SER A 65 -13.34 24.84 3.05
C SER A 65 -11.89 25.17 3.41
N THR A 66 -11.20 24.24 4.07
CA THR A 66 -9.86 24.44 4.65
C THR A 66 -8.88 23.35 4.19
N LEU A 67 -8.50 23.41 2.92
CA LEU A 67 -7.64 22.43 2.25
C LEU A 67 -6.25 23.01 1.94
N LEU A 68 -5.27 22.14 1.69
CA LEU A 68 -3.92 22.56 1.27
C LEU A 68 -3.92 23.27 -0.09
N SER A 69 -4.89 22.93 -0.94
CA SER A 69 -5.20 23.64 -2.16
C SER A 69 -6.70 23.48 -2.50
N PRO A 70 -7.28 24.35 -3.35
CA PRO A 70 -8.64 24.16 -3.85
C PRO A 70 -8.83 22.86 -4.64
N GLU A 71 -7.79 22.40 -5.34
CA GLU A 71 -7.85 21.21 -6.20
C GLU A 71 -8.03 19.91 -5.41
N MET A 72 -7.63 19.91 -4.12
CA MET A 72 -7.85 18.79 -3.20
C MET A 72 -9.33 18.53 -2.88
N ALA A 73 -10.23 19.48 -3.13
CA ALA A 73 -11.66 19.33 -2.83
C ALA A 73 -12.29 18.12 -3.53
N LYS A 74 -11.77 17.77 -4.72
CA LYS A 74 -12.26 16.64 -5.52
C LYS A 74 -11.89 15.27 -4.91
N TRP A 75 -10.96 15.25 -3.94
CA TRP A 75 -10.41 14.06 -3.29
C TRP A 75 -10.87 13.88 -1.83
N GLN A 76 -11.83 14.70 -1.38
CA GLN A 76 -12.45 14.64 -0.06
C GLN A 76 -13.66 13.68 0.02
N GLY A 77 -13.86 12.87 -1.02
CA GLY A 77 -14.97 11.90 -1.10
C GLY A 77 -14.64 10.51 -0.54
N PRO A 78 -15.44 9.50 -0.94
CA PRO A 78 -15.26 8.10 -0.57
C PRO A 78 -13.84 7.59 -0.83
N ALA A 79 -13.36 6.72 0.04
CA ALA A 79 -12.00 6.22 -0.01
C ALA A 79 -11.91 4.76 0.44
N LEU A 80 -10.91 4.07 -0.10
CA LEU A 80 -10.38 2.86 0.52
C LEU A 80 -9.30 3.23 1.51
N TYR A 81 -9.29 2.57 2.67
CA TYR A 81 -8.23 2.66 3.65
C TYR A 81 -7.60 1.28 3.83
N CYS A 82 -6.31 1.28 4.08
CA CYS A 82 -5.57 0.10 4.50
C CYS A 82 -4.72 0.49 5.70
N TYR A 83 -4.93 -0.16 6.83
CA TYR A 83 -4.13 0.00 8.03
C TYR A 83 -3.27 -1.25 8.25
N ASN A 84 -2.06 -1.07 8.77
CA ASN A 84 -1.29 -2.13 9.41
C ASN A 84 -0.52 -1.60 10.62
N ASP A 85 -0.18 -2.50 11.54
CA ASP A 85 0.49 -2.22 12.81
C ASP A 85 2.03 -2.16 12.70
N ALA A 86 2.59 -2.09 11.50
CA ALA A 86 4.00 -1.77 11.27
C ALA A 86 4.18 -0.30 10.88
N GLU A 87 5.36 0.26 11.16
CA GLU A 87 5.72 1.64 10.87
C GLU A 87 6.68 1.77 9.69
N PHE A 88 6.51 2.83 8.91
CA PHE A 88 7.48 3.23 7.91
C PHE A 88 8.64 3.98 8.56
N THR A 89 9.86 3.57 8.23
CA THR A 89 11.06 4.35 8.50
C THR A 89 11.22 5.48 7.48
N ASP A 90 12.08 6.47 7.77
CA ASP A 90 12.44 7.51 6.80
C ASP A 90 13.05 6.91 5.51
N ALA A 91 13.73 5.76 5.61
CA ALA A 91 14.27 5.03 4.46
C ALA A 91 13.18 4.37 3.61
N ASP A 92 12.09 3.89 4.23
CA ASP A 92 10.95 3.32 3.51
C ASP A 92 10.22 4.39 2.70
N PHE A 93 10.00 5.57 3.28
CA PHE A 93 9.44 6.71 2.56
C PHE A 93 10.29 7.13 1.35
N LEU A 94 11.62 7.17 1.52
CA LEU A 94 12.53 7.48 0.41
C LEU A 94 12.51 6.40 -0.67
N SER A 95 12.43 5.13 -0.27
CA SER A 95 12.35 4.00 -1.20
C SER A 95 11.05 4.03 -1.99
N LEU A 96 9.94 4.38 -1.33
CA LEU A 96 8.62 4.55 -1.94
C LEU A 96 8.57 5.77 -2.88
N ALA A 97 9.23 6.88 -2.55
CA ALA A 97 9.27 8.05 -3.43
C ALA A 97 10.07 7.79 -4.73
N ARG A 98 11.02 6.85 -4.71
CA ARG A 98 11.92 6.55 -5.84
C ARG A 98 11.33 5.59 -6.88
N ILE A 99 10.05 5.23 -6.78
CA ILE A 99 9.37 4.22 -7.60
C ILE A 99 9.46 4.44 -9.14
N GLY A 100 9.81 5.65 -9.60
CA GLY A 100 10.06 5.93 -11.02
C GLY A 100 11.51 5.74 -11.49
N GLN A 101 12.50 5.71 -10.59
CA GLN A 101 13.90 5.52 -10.99
C GLN A 101 14.22 4.02 -10.94
N ALA A 102 14.46 3.43 -12.10
CA ALA A 102 14.91 2.05 -12.27
C ALA A 102 16.31 1.78 -11.68
N SER A 103 16.61 2.30 -10.49
CA SER A 103 17.73 1.88 -9.66
C SER A 103 17.39 0.56 -8.97
N LYS A 104 17.18 -0.47 -9.80
CA LYS A 104 17.79 -1.80 -9.69
C LYS A 104 16.93 -2.85 -10.39
N LEU A 105 17.03 -2.86 -11.73
CA LEU A 105 17.01 -4.11 -12.50
C LEU A 105 18.04 -5.14 -11.96
N GLN A 106 18.99 -4.75 -11.10
CA GLN A 106 19.94 -5.64 -10.42
C GLN A 106 19.51 -6.16 -9.03
N ARG A 107 18.35 -5.77 -8.47
CA ARG A 107 17.82 -6.36 -7.22
C ARG A 107 16.78 -7.44 -7.52
N ALA A 108 16.96 -8.20 -8.60
CA ALA A 108 16.19 -9.41 -8.89
C ALA A 108 16.38 -10.54 -7.85
N SER A 109 17.23 -10.31 -6.84
CA SER A 109 17.61 -11.25 -5.79
C SER A 109 16.98 -10.97 -4.43
N THR A 110 16.30 -9.84 -4.22
CA THR A 110 15.45 -9.61 -3.03
C THR A 110 14.02 -9.84 -3.46
N THR A 111 13.36 -10.85 -2.91
CA THR A 111 12.02 -11.31 -3.28
C THR A 111 10.89 -10.30 -3.02
N GLY A 112 11.20 -9.12 -2.49
CA GLY A 112 10.27 -7.98 -2.44
C GLY A 112 10.45 -7.10 -3.67
N ARG A 113 9.46 -7.09 -4.57
CA ARG A 113 9.28 -6.07 -5.62
C ARG A 113 8.94 -4.72 -4.96
N PHE A 114 9.82 -4.18 -4.15
CA PHE A 114 9.63 -2.87 -3.52
C PHE A 114 9.37 -1.83 -4.62
N GLY A 115 8.13 -1.34 -4.66
CA GLY A 115 7.71 -0.23 -5.50
C GLY A 115 6.82 -0.54 -6.70
N LEU A 116 6.79 -1.76 -7.24
CA LEU A 116 5.87 -2.08 -8.35
C LEU A 116 4.47 -2.39 -7.83
N GLY A 117 4.36 -3.17 -6.75
CA GLY A 117 3.06 -3.54 -6.15
C GLY A 117 2.34 -2.33 -5.54
N PHE A 118 3.04 -1.34 -5.00
CA PHE A 118 2.37 -0.14 -4.52
C PHE A 118 1.66 0.63 -5.65
N ASN A 119 2.18 0.61 -6.87
CA ASN A 119 1.56 1.34 -7.98
C ASN A 119 0.18 0.79 -8.36
N SER A 120 -0.16 -0.45 -8.00
CA SER A 120 -1.47 -1.01 -8.31
C SER A 120 -2.61 -0.25 -7.62
N VAL A 121 -2.35 0.48 -6.52
CA VAL A 121 -3.34 1.36 -5.87
C VAL A 121 -3.81 2.50 -6.77
N TYR A 122 -3.04 2.85 -7.82
CA TYR A 122 -3.47 3.83 -8.81
C TYR A 122 -4.62 3.32 -9.69
N HIS A 123 -5.03 2.05 -9.58
CA HIS A 123 -6.33 1.64 -10.10
C HIS A 123 -7.49 2.37 -9.40
N PHE A 124 -7.36 2.64 -8.10
CA PHE A 124 -8.41 3.27 -7.28
C PHE A 124 -8.33 4.79 -7.29
N THR A 125 -7.13 5.36 -7.25
CA THR A 125 -6.90 6.78 -6.96
C THR A 125 -5.81 7.39 -7.83
N ASP A 126 -5.77 8.72 -7.97
CA ASP A 126 -4.58 9.44 -8.45
C ASP A 126 -3.79 10.10 -7.30
N LEU A 127 -4.30 10.04 -6.07
CA LEU A 127 -3.80 10.84 -4.94
C LEU A 127 -3.67 10.01 -3.65
N PRO A 128 -2.86 8.94 -3.66
CA PRO A 128 -2.68 8.09 -2.48
C PRO A 128 -1.96 8.86 -1.37
N SER A 129 -2.39 8.63 -0.13
CA SER A 129 -1.81 9.23 1.07
C SER A 129 -1.42 8.17 2.09
N ILE A 130 -0.37 8.43 2.87
CA ILE A 130 0.19 7.52 3.86
C ILE A 130 0.50 8.28 5.12
N VAL A 131 -0.02 7.83 6.26
CA VAL A 131 0.34 8.31 7.59
C VAL A 131 1.11 7.21 8.29
N SER A 132 2.31 7.51 8.77
CA SER A 132 3.06 6.59 9.64
C SER A 132 4.06 7.34 10.50
N ALA A 133 4.27 6.84 11.72
CA ALA A 133 5.10 7.48 12.73
C ALA A 133 4.71 8.97 12.89
N ASN A 134 5.60 9.88 12.53
CA ASN A 134 5.41 11.32 12.69
C ASN A 134 5.07 12.05 11.38
N SER A 135 4.85 11.33 10.28
CA SER A 135 4.78 11.91 8.94
C SER A 135 3.54 11.47 8.16
N ILE A 136 2.97 12.42 7.42
CA ILE A 136 2.01 12.15 6.35
C ILE A 136 2.68 12.45 5.01
N VAL A 137 2.55 11.53 4.06
CA VAL A 137 3.01 11.67 2.68
C VAL A 137 1.81 11.60 1.75
N MET A 138 1.73 12.52 0.80
CA MET A 138 0.72 12.52 -0.25
C MET A 138 1.42 12.56 -1.60
N PHE A 139 1.08 11.63 -2.50
CA PHE A 139 1.59 11.61 -3.86
C PHE A 139 0.56 12.19 -4.82
N ASP A 140 1.03 12.98 -5.77
CA ASP A 140 0.23 13.56 -6.86
C ASP A 140 1.05 13.51 -8.16
N PRO A 141 1.08 12.34 -8.84
CA PRO A 141 1.87 12.16 -10.07
C PRO A 141 1.51 13.14 -11.20
N HIS A 142 0.30 13.71 -11.19
CA HIS A 142 -0.12 14.73 -12.14
C HIS A 142 0.46 16.11 -11.81
N ALA A 143 0.94 16.34 -10.60
CA ALA A 143 1.45 17.61 -10.11
C ALA A 143 0.47 18.79 -10.31
N THR A 144 -0.82 18.55 -10.07
CA THR A 144 -1.90 19.53 -10.31
C THR A 144 -2.79 19.78 -9.09
N HIS A 145 -2.67 18.96 -8.05
CA HIS A 145 -3.53 18.97 -6.89
C HIS A 145 -2.84 19.51 -5.65
N LEU A 146 -1.58 19.16 -5.38
CA LEU A 146 -0.89 19.60 -4.17
C LEU A 146 -0.15 20.94 -4.38
N PRO A 147 0.01 21.77 -3.34
CA PRO A 147 0.77 23.01 -3.44
C PRO A 147 2.28 22.75 -3.41
N GLY A 148 3.06 23.56 -4.12
CA GLY A 148 4.53 23.59 -4.01
C GLY A 148 5.26 22.37 -4.58
N ILE A 149 4.57 21.52 -5.36
CA ILE A 149 5.16 20.36 -6.02
C ILE A 149 5.42 20.61 -7.51
N SER A 150 6.12 19.68 -8.15
CA SER A 150 6.39 19.72 -9.59
C SER A 150 6.42 18.32 -10.18
N ALA A 151 6.45 18.19 -11.50
CA ALA A 151 6.60 16.88 -12.16
C ALA A 151 7.86 16.10 -11.72
N ALA A 152 8.91 16.81 -11.28
CA ALA A 152 10.14 16.20 -10.77
C ALA A 152 10.00 15.72 -9.31
N ASN A 153 9.16 16.37 -8.51
CA ASN A 153 8.87 16.02 -7.12
C ASN A 153 7.36 16.01 -6.89
N PRO A 154 6.64 14.97 -7.38
CA PRO A 154 5.18 14.96 -7.46
C PRO A 154 4.53 14.48 -6.16
N GLY A 155 4.87 15.12 -5.04
CA GLY A 155 4.33 14.77 -3.72
C GLY A 155 4.89 15.63 -2.60
N ILE A 156 4.21 15.60 -1.46
CA ILE A 156 4.62 16.32 -0.24
C ILE A 156 4.79 15.35 0.92
N LYS A 157 5.73 15.65 1.81
CA LYS A 157 5.88 15.01 3.12
C LYS A 157 5.76 16.08 4.20
N ILE A 158 4.81 15.89 5.10
CA ILE A 158 4.54 16.80 6.22
C ILE A 158 4.83 16.03 7.51
N ARG A 159 5.73 16.56 8.35
CA ARG A 159 5.86 16.11 9.74
C ARG A 159 4.75 16.79 10.53
N PHE A 160 3.77 16.02 11.00
CA PHE A 160 2.58 16.56 11.66
C PHE A 160 2.71 16.57 13.19
N ALA A 161 3.54 15.70 13.76
CA ALA A 161 3.84 15.71 15.18
C ALA A 161 4.40 17.09 15.57
N ASN A 162 3.71 17.78 16.48
CA ASN A 162 4.02 19.15 16.94
C ASN A 162 3.83 20.28 15.90
N ALA A 163 3.18 20.04 14.77
CA ALA A 163 2.91 21.06 13.76
C ALA A 163 1.50 21.66 13.87
N ASN A 164 1.36 22.97 13.61
CA ASN A 164 0.06 23.65 13.61
C ASN A 164 -0.76 23.40 12.32
N ILE A 165 -0.19 22.71 11.34
CA ILE A 165 -0.78 22.53 10.01
C ILE A 165 -2.13 21.78 10.06
N VAL A 166 -2.29 20.85 10.99
CA VAL A 166 -3.54 20.09 11.18
C VAL A 166 -4.68 20.99 11.70
N LYS A 167 -4.34 22.03 12.47
CA LYS A 167 -5.31 23.02 12.95
C LYS A 167 -5.61 24.09 11.89
N GLN A 168 -4.65 24.38 11.02
CA GLN A 168 -4.82 25.35 9.92
C GLN A 168 -5.69 24.80 8.78
N TYR A 169 -5.60 23.50 8.50
CA TYR A 169 -6.34 22.84 7.42
C TYR A 169 -7.21 21.67 7.93
N PRO A 170 -8.19 21.91 8.83
CA PRO A 170 -8.93 20.85 9.48
C PRO A 170 -9.68 19.94 8.50
N ASP A 171 -10.21 20.48 7.40
CA ASP A 171 -10.90 19.68 6.39
C ASP A 171 -9.94 18.72 5.68
N GLN A 172 -8.71 19.16 5.37
CA GLN A 172 -7.71 18.33 4.70
C GLN A 172 -7.42 17.04 5.47
N PHE A 173 -7.38 17.17 6.80
CA PHE A 173 -6.94 16.12 7.70
C PHE A 173 -8.09 15.39 8.41
N ALA A 174 -9.32 15.92 8.35
CA ALA A 174 -10.52 15.26 8.87
C ALA A 174 -10.66 13.80 8.43
N PRO A 175 -10.39 13.43 7.15
CA PRO A 175 -10.28 12.04 6.71
C PRO A 175 -9.48 11.05 7.57
N PHE A 176 -8.48 11.49 8.31
CA PHE A 176 -7.59 10.60 9.04
C PHE A 176 -7.94 10.53 10.52
N LYS A 177 -8.70 11.50 11.05
CA LYS A 177 -9.03 11.60 12.48
C LYS A 177 -9.95 10.47 12.91
N GLY A 178 -9.57 9.77 13.99
CA GLY A 178 -10.27 8.61 14.53
C GLY A 178 -10.11 7.34 13.71
N MET A 179 -9.42 7.38 12.58
CA MET A 179 -9.27 6.24 11.70
C MET A 179 -8.19 5.31 12.23
N PHE A 180 -8.59 4.16 12.78
CA PHE A 180 -7.69 3.20 13.43
C PHE A 180 -6.78 3.83 14.50
N GLY A 181 -7.32 4.80 15.26
CA GLY A 181 -6.57 5.51 16.32
C GLY A 181 -5.69 6.65 15.82
N CYS A 182 -5.67 6.94 14.52
CA CYS A 182 -4.94 8.09 13.98
C CYS A 182 -5.64 9.40 14.32
N ASP A 183 -4.92 10.36 14.89
CA ASP A 183 -5.44 11.70 15.18
C ASP A 183 -4.64 12.84 14.53
N LEU A 184 -3.49 12.49 13.93
CA LEU A 184 -2.50 13.41 13.35
C LEU A 184 -2.01 14.48 14.36
N THR A 185 -1.96 14.17 15.65
CA THR A 185 -1.46 15.10 16.68
C THR A 185 -0.13 14.66 17.28
N GLN A 186 0.03 13.35 17.49
CA GLN A 186 1.22 12.73 18.08
C GLN A 186 1.81 11.68 17.14
N HIS A 187 2.85 10.99 17.59
CA HIS A 187 3.35 9.80 16.91
C HIS A 187 2.22 8.77 16.69
N TYR A 188 2.16 8.19 15.50
CA TYR A 188 1.19 7.17 15.11
C TYR A 188 1.86 5.80 15.00
N ASP A 189 1.52 4.89 15.92
CA ASP A 189 2.03 3.52 16.03
C ASP A 189 1.40 2.61 14.95
N GLY A 190 1.82 2.81 13.70
CA GLY A 190 1.41 2.01 12.56
C GLY A 190 1.47 2.75 11.24
N THR A 191 0.84 2.18 10.23
CA THR A 191 0.75 2.76 8.88
C THR A 191 -0.68 2.76 8.40
N LEU A 192 -1.19 3.96 8.05
CA LEU A 192 -2.52 4.16 7.50
C LEU A 192 -2.42 4.71 6.09
N PHE A 193 -2.90 3.94 5.12
CA PHE A 193 -3.10 4.38 3.75
C PHE A 193 -4.52 4.91 3.55
N ARG A 194 -4.66 5.99 2.78
CA ARG A 194 -5.94 6.49 2.25
C ARG A 194 -5.85 6.61 0.73
N PHE A 195 -6.81 5.98 0.05
CA PHE A 195 -6.95 5.98 -1.40
C PHE A 195 -8.31 6.59 -1.77
N PRO A 196 -8.42 7.92 -1.90
CA PRO A 196 -9.67 8.56 -2.30
C PRO A 196 -10.06 8.14 -3.71
N LEU A 197 -11.28 7.65 -3.89
CA LEU A 197 -11.69 6.98 -5.12
C LEU A 197 -11.80 7.96 -6.28
N ARG A 198 -11.16 7.62 -7.40
CA ARG A 198 -11.31 8.34 -8.66
C ARG A 198 -12.76 8.25 -9.11
N THR A 199 -13.41 9.40 -9.23
CA THR A 199 -14.78 9.47 -9.78
C THR A 199 -14.77 9.39 -11.30
N LYS A 200 -15.93 9.11 -11.92
CA LYS A 200 -16.09 9.18 -13.39
C LYS A 200 -15.72 10.55 -13.96
N LYS A 201 -15.87 11.64 -13.19
CA LYS A 201 -15.48 12.99 -13.59
C LYS A 201 -13.97 13.15 -13.58
N LEU A 202 -13.29 12.74 -12.51
CA LEU A 202 -11.83 12.80 -12.38
C LEU A 202 -11.12 11.90 -13.41
N ALA A 203 -11.70 10.73 -13.70
CA ALA A 203 -11.22 9.83 -14.72
C ALA A 203 -11.10 10.46 -16.12
N LYS A 204 -11.92 11.46 -16.44
CA LYS A 204 -11.83 12.16 -17.73
C LYS A 204 -10.58 13.01 -17.88
N SER A 205 -9.93 13.42 -16.80
CA SER A 205 -8.68 14.21 -16.82
C SER A 205 -7.45 13.39 -16.39
N SER A 206 -7.62 12.24 -15.76
CA SER A 206 -6.50 11.40 -15.35
C SER A 206 -5.75 10.80 -16.55
N GLU A 207 -4.47 11.16 -16.66
CA GLU A 207 -3.51 10.50 -17.54
C GLU A 207 -3.12 9.09 -17.08
N ILE A 208 -3.42 8.70 -15.83
CA ILE A 208 -3.06 7.38 -15.30
C ILE A 208 -4.11 6.34 -15.66
N LYS A 209 -5.40 6.63 -15.44
CA LYS A 209 -6.49 5.69 -15.75
C LYS A 209 -7.79 6.44 -16.05
N ARG A 210 -8.34 6.22 -17.25
CA ARG A 210 -9.60 6.83 -17.73
C ARG A 210 -10.87 6.17 -17.17
N ARG A 211 -10.77 5.47 -16.04
CA ARG A 211 -11.87 4.79 -15.35
C ARG A 211 -11.84 5.13 -13.85
N GLY A 212 -13.02 5.42 -13.31
CA GLY A 212 -13.23 5.59 -11.87
C GLY A 212 -13.77 4.32 -11.21
N TYR A 213 -13.79 4.30 -9.88
CA TYR A 213 -14.37 3.22 -9.08
C TYR A 213 -15.70 3.67 -8.48
N SER A 214 -16.75 2.89 -8.69
CA SER A 214 -18.05 3.06 -8.05
C SER A 214 -18.14 2.23 -6.76
N GLU A 215 -19.09 2.59 -5.92
CA GLU A 215 -19.42 1.85 -4.70
C GLU A 215 -19.73 0.37 -4.96
N LEU A 216 -20.47 0.06 -6.04
CA LEU A 216 -20.79 -1.33 -6.40
C LEU A 216 -19.53 -2.12 -6.77
N GLU A 217 -18.60 -1.50 -7.51
CA GLU A 217 -17.34 -2.13 -7.88
C GLU A 217 -16.46 -2.40 -6.65
N ILE A 218 -16.48 -1.54 -5.63
CA ILE A 218 -15.78 -1.81 -4.35
C ILE A 218 -16.38 -3.00 -3.62
N VAL A 219 -17.71 -3.09 -3.59
CA VAL A 219 -18.41 -4.23 -2.98
C VAL A 219 -18.06 -5.54 -3.70
N ASP A 220 -18.02 -5.53 -5.04
CA ASP A 220 -17.61 -6.69 -5.85
C ASP A 220 -16.13 -7.04 -5.64
N LEU A 221 -15.26 -6.03 -5.47
CA LEU A 221 -13.86 -6.21 -5.12
C LEU A 221 -13.71 -6.90 -3.76
N PHE A 222 -14.43 -6.44 -2.73
CA PHE A 222 -14.38 -7.04 -1.40
C PHE A 222 -14.95 -8.46 -1.42
N LYS A 223 -16.00 -8.74 -2.20
CA LYS A 223 -16.49 -10.11 -2.40
C LYS A 223 -15.45 -11.02 -3.04
N SER A 224 -14.78 -10.52 -4.07
CA SER A 224 -13.72 -11.27 -4.76
C SER A 224 -12.55 -11.51 -3.82
N PHE A 225 -12.18 -10.50 -3.03
CA PHE A 225 -11.11 -10.58 -2.04
C PHE A 225 -11.43 -11.55 -0.89
N GLN A 226 -12.70 -11.62 -0.46
CA GLN A 226 -13.18 -12.62 0.50
C GLN A 226 -12.85 -14.05 0.04
N GLY A 227 -12.89 -14.33 -1.27
CA GLY A 227 -12.55 -15.64 -1.83
C GLY A 227 -11.05 -15.94 -1.90
N SER A 228 -10.19 -14.93 -1.91
CA SER A 228 -8.73 -15.07 -2.09
C SER A 228 -7.90 -14.75 -0.84
N ILE A 229 -8.55 -14.29 0.24
CA ILE A 229 -7.87 -13.87 1.48
C ILE A 229 -7.15 -15.05 2.16
N ALA A 230 -7.75 -16.24 2.15
CA ALA A 230 -7.15 -17.45 2.72
C ALA A 230 -5.86 -17.82 1.98
N ASP A 231 -5.90 -17.84 0.64
CA ASP A 231 -4.73 -18.13 -0.21
C ASP A 231 -3.62 -17.09 -0.03
N THR A 232 -4.02 -15.82 0.15
CA THR A 232 -3.08 -14.73 0.43
C THR A 232 -2.35 -14.97 1.75
N MET A 233 -3.09 -15.33 2.80
CA MET A 233 -2.57 -15.48 4.16
C MET A 233 -1.75 -16.76 4.38
N LEU A 234 -1.95 -17.80 3.57
CA LEU A 234 -1.25 -19.09 3.68
C LEU A 234 0.29 -18.94 3.63
N PHE A 235 0.78 -17.96 2.87
CA PHE A 235 2.22 -17.78 2.62
C PHE A 235 2.84 -16.59 3.36
N LEU A 236 2.06 -15.87 4.17
CA LEU A 236 2.54 -14.73 4.95
C LEU A 236 3.39 -15.22 6.13
N ARG A 237 4.33 -14.39 6.58
CA ARG A 237 5.27 -14.74 7.66
C ARG A 237 4.92 -14.10 9.00
N ASN A 238 4.43 -12.87 8.97
CA ASN A 238 4.22 -12.01 10.13
C ASN A 238 2.73 -11.71 10.33
N VAL A 239 2.00 -11.36 9.27
CA VAL A 239 0.57 -11.04 9.34
C VAL A 239 -0.21 -12.27 9.78
N ARG A 240 -1.02 -12.08 10.81
CA ARG A 240 -1.87 -13.10 11.43
C ARG A 240 -3.33 -12.77 11.30
N GLN A 241 -3.69 -11.49 11.27
CA GLN A 241 -5.07 -11.08 11.26
C GLN A 241 -5.32 -10.10 10.11
N VAL A 242 -6.32 -10.40 9.30
CA VAL A 242 -6.81 -9.49 8.26
C VAL A 242 -8.31 -9.27 8.49
N GLU A 243 -8.69 -8.01 8.58
CA GLU A 243 -10.07 -7.60 8.86
C GLU A 243 -10.57 -6.66 7.77
N VAL A 244 -11.83 -6.82 7.35
CA VAL A 244 -12.43 -6.01 6.29
C VAL A 244 -13.67 -5.31 6.82
N TYR A 245 -13.71 -3.98 6.67
CA TYR A 245 -14.71 -3.11 7.26
C TYR A 245 -15.45 -2.26 6.22
N LEU A 246 -16.62 -1.77 6.62
CA LEU A 246 -17.41 -0.76 5.92
C LEU A 246 -17.77 0.38 6.88
N GLN A 247 -17.66 1.62 6.42
CA GLN A 247 -18.16 2.78 7.16
C GLN A 247 -18.99 3.68 6.23
N SER A 248 -20.25 3.88 6.59
CA SER A 248 -21.21 4.61 5.77
C SER A 248 -21.47 6.05 6.21
N ALA A 249 -21.11 6.41 7.44
CA ALA A 249 -21.26 7.75 8.01
C ALA A 249 -20.05 8.09 8.89
N ILE A 250 -19.68 9.37 8.94
CA ILE A 250 -18.51 9.87 9.66
C ILE A 250 -18.63 9.57 11.16
N ASP A 251 -19.81 9.79 11.73
CA ASP A 251 -20.07 9.63 13.17
C ASP A 251 -20.36 8.19 13.59
N GLN A 252 -20.36 7.25 12.63
CA GLN A 252 -20.61 5.83 12.89
C GLN A 252 -19.30 5.06 12.96
N SER A 253 -19.17 4.17 13.93
CA SER A 253 -18.06 3.20 13.98
C SER A 253 -18.09 2.28 12.75
N PRO A 254 -16.92 1.95 12.16
CA PRO A 254 -16.83 0.98 11.08
C PRO A 254 -17.44 -0.38 11.47
N VAL A 255 -18.18 -0.98 10.54
CA VAL A 255 -18.80 -2.30 10.69
C VAL A 255 -17.85 -3.35 10.12
N LEU A 256 -17.47 -4.33 10.94
CA LEU A 256 -16.69 -5.49 10.49
C LEU A 256 -17.55 -6.37 9.58
N LEU A 257 -17.09 -6.63 8.37
CA LEU A 257 -17.78 -7.48 7.39
C LEU A 257 -17.35 -8.93 7.57
N TYR A 258 -16.04 -9.16 7.47
CA TYR A 258 -15.42 -10.46 7.65
C TYR A 258 -13.98 -10.31 8.12
N SER A 259 -13.46 -11.36 8.72
CA SER A 259 -12.06 -11.45 9.13
C SER A 259 -11.49 -12.83 8.83
N ALA A 260 -10.18 -12.87 8.66
CA ALA A 260 -9.39 -14.08 8.57
C ALA A 260 -8.26 -14.00 9.60
N GLU A 261 -8.03 -15.09 10.31
CA GLU A 261 -7.02 -15.15 11.37
C GLU A 261 -6.20 -16.43 11.28
N VAL A 262 -4.91 -16.33 11.55
CA VAL A 262 -4.02 -17.46 11.80
C VAL A 262 -3.92 -17.66 13.31
N PRO A 263 -4.42 -18.78 13.85
CA PRO A 263 -4.37 -19.06 15.29
C PRO A 263 -2.93 -18.99 15.83
N ALA A 264 -2.76 -18.53 17.07
CA ALA A 264 -1.44 -18.40 17.68
C ALA A 264 -0.69 -19.74 17.78
N GLU A 265 -1.42 -20.83 17.98
CA GLU A 265 -0.94 -22.21 18.02
C GLU A 265 -0.40 -22.74 16.68
N ASP A 266 -0.84 -22.15 15.56
CA ASP A 266 -0.50 -22.66 14.23
C ASP A 266 0.95 -22.37 13.82
N ARG A 267 1.67 -21.45 14.48
CA ARG A 267 3.09 -21.14 14.22
C ARG A 267 4.07 -21.74 15.24
N GLY A 268 3.82 -22.98 15.65
CA GLY A 268 4.71 -23.77 16.52
C GLY A 268 5.99 -24.28 15.83
N ASP A 269 6.58 -25.35 16.38
CA ASP A 269 7.87 -25.89 15.91
C ASP A 269 7.88 -26.33 14.45
N SER A 270 6.75 -26.72 13.88
CA SER A 270 6.64 -27.08 12.45
C SER A 270 6.97 -25.92 11.52
N TRP A 271 6.52 -24.70 11.84
CA TRP A 271 6.90 -23.51 11.08
C TRP A 271 8.38 -23.17 11.25
N ARG A 272 8.95 -23.38 12.43
CA ARG A 272 10.39 -23.20 12.65
C ARG A 272 11.23 -24.14 11.78
N LYS A 273 10.73 -25.35 11.49
CA LYS A 273 11.37 -26.28 10.54
C LYS A 273 11.32 -25.74 9.11
N ILE A 274 10.19 -25.19 8.68
CA ILE A 274 10.04 -24.54 7.37
C ILE A 274 10.97 -23.32 7.27
N ASP A 275 10.97 -22.44 8.26
CA ASP A 275 11.85 -21.28 8.32
C ASP A 275 13.32 -21.67 8.28
N ARG A 276 13.72 -22.69 9.05
CA ARG A 276 15.08 -23.22 9.03
C ARG A 276 15.45 -23.72 7.64
N PHE A 277 14.59 -24.52 7.02
CA PHE A 277 14.82 -25.03 5.66
C PHE A 277 14.94 -23.91 4.61
N MET A 278 14.14 -22.85 4.75
CA MET A 278 14.23 -21.66 3.89
C MET A 278 15.49 -20.83 4.16
N ARG A 279 15.99 -20.78 5.40
CA ARG A 279 17.06 -19.86 5.85
C ARG A 279 18.42 -20.51 6.11
N CYS A 280 18.58 -21.82 5.95
CA CYS A 280 19.77 -22.60 6.34
C CYS A 280 21.15 -22.11 5.79
N ASP A 281 21.21 -21.04 4.99
CA ASP A 281 22.44 -20.53 4.38
C ASP A 281 22.91 -19.17 4.93
N VAL A 282 22.37 -18.68 6.06
CA VAL A 282 22.92 -17.47 6.72
C VAL A 282 23.78 -17.88 7.92
N ASP A 283 25.06 -18.13 7.65
CA ASP A 283 26.06 -18.34 8.70
C ASP A 283 26.27 -17.02 9.47
N PRO A 284 26.02 -16.94 10.79
CA PRO A 284 26.08 -15.67 11.54
C PRO A 284 27.48 -15.02 11.57
N GLY A 285 28.51 -15.75 11.15
CA GLY A 285 29.92 -15.34 11.21
C GLY A 285 30.53 -14.84 9.90
N ASN A 286 29.82 -14.86 8.77
CA ASN A 286 30.40 -14.52 7.46
C ASN A 286 29.84 -13.19 6.94
N ASN A 287 30.56 -12.08 7.21
CA ASN A 287 30.31 -10.74 6.64
C ASN A 287 30.70 -10.66 5.14
N GLY A 288 30.41 -11.70 4.37
CA GLY A 288 30.57 -11.75 2.93
C GLY A 288 29.23 -11.48 2.26
N ASP A 289 29.18 -10.45 1.42
CA ASP A 289 28.07 -10.05 0.55
C ASP A 289 27.61 -11.22 -0.34
N THR A 290 26.86 -12.17 0.25
CA THR A 290 26.28 -13.29 -0.46
C THR A 290 25.09 -12.72 -1.21
N SER A 291 25.35 -12.27 -2.45
CA SER A 291 24.31 -11.78 -3.35
C SER A 291 23.10 -12.72 -3.27
N GLY A 292 21.89 -12.19 -3.06
CA GLY A 292 20.69 -13.02 -2.82
C GLY A 292 20.40 -14.06 -3.92
N LEU A 293 21.08 -13.96 -5.07
CA LEU A 293 21.06 -14.95 -6.14
C LEU A 293 21.78 -16.27 -5.75
N ALA A 294 22.88 -16.19 -5.00
CA ALA A 294 23.59 -17.37 -4.49
C ALA A 294 22.76 -18.11 -3.45
N ALA A 295 22.17 -17.39 -2.49
CA ALA A 295 21.25 -17.95 -1.51
C ALA A 295 20.02 -18.60 -2.18
N LYS A 296 19.47 -17.97 -3.22
CA LYS A 296 18.34 -18.52 -3.98
C LYS A 296 18.71 -19.81 -4.73
N ARG A 297 19.91 -19.89 -5.33
CA ARG A 297 20.39 -21.12 -5.99
C ARG A 297 20.58 -22.25 -4.99
N ALA A 298 21.26 -21.99 -3.87
CA ALA A 298 21.47 -22.97 -2.81
C ALA A 298 20.13 -23.51 -2.26
N PHE A 299 19.13 -22.63 -2.06
CA PHE A 299 17.79 -23.05 -1.68
C PHE A 299 17.16 -24.01 -2.71
N TYR A 300 17.20 -23.69 -4.01
CA TYR A 300 16.61 -24.57 -5.03
C TYR A 300 17.36 -25.88 -5.21
N GLU A 301 18.69 -25.88 -5.05
CA GLU A 301 19.49 -27.10 -5.06
C GLU A 301 19.08 -28.00 -3.89
N ARG A 302 19.00 -27.45 -2.67
CA ARG A 302 18.51 -28.16 -1.49
C ARG A 302 17.08 -28.68 -1.67
N LEU A 303 16.18 -27.85 -2.19
CA LEU A 303 14.80 -28.26 -2.45
C LEU A 303 14.70 -29.44 -3.43
N ARG A 304 15.56 -29.48 -4.46
CA ARG A 304 15.61 -30.57 -5.44
C ARG A 304 16.29 -31.83 -4.90
N SER A 305 17.26 -31.68 -4.01
CA SER A 305 18.02 -32.81 -3.46
C SER A 305 17.37 -33.45 -2.23
N THR A 306 16.43 -32.77 -1.58
CA THR A 306 15.73 -33.27 -0.39
C THR A 306 14.56 -34.18 -0.81
N PRO A 307 14.51 -35.44 -0.36
CA PRO A 307 13.36 -36.32 -0.59
C PRO A 307 12.05 -35.68 -0.11
N GLN A 308 10.93 -35.98 -0.79
CA GLN A 308 9.64 -35.33 -0.50
C GLN A 308 9.16 -35.61 0.93
N GLU A 309 9.47 -36.79 1.47
CA GLU A 309 9.11 -37.22 2.82
C GLU A 309 9.90 -36.46 3.91
N GLU A 310 11.06 -35.90 3.55
CA GLU A 310 11.93 -35.12 4.44
C GLU A 310 11.65 -33.62 4.39
N LEU A 311 10.87 -33.16 3.40
CA LEU A 311 10.49 -31.75 3.29
C LEU A 311 9.62 -31.34 4.48
N PRO A 312 9.96 -30.23 5.16
CA PRO A 312 9.12 -29.74 6.24
C PRO A 312 7.78 -29.32 5.67
N SER A 313 6.71 -29.81 6.29
CA SER A 313 5.34 -29.46 5.94
C SER A 313 4.59 -29.00 7.19
N VAL A 314 3.59 -28.16 6.97
CA VAL A 314 2.68 -27.73 8.02
C VAL A 314 1.26 -27.71 7.48
N THR A 315 0.32 -28.14 8.29
CA THR A 315 -1.10 -27.91 8.05
C THR A 315 -1.50 -26.70 8.86
N GLN A 316 -2.02 -25.68 8.18
CA GLN A 316 -2.51 -24.46 8.80
C GLN A 316 -4.03 -24.44 8.73
N LYS A 317 -4.69 -24.10 9.83
CA LYS A 317 -6.12 -23.84 9.91
C LYS A 317 -6.34 -22.33 9.89
N LEU A 318 -7.01 -21.85 8.86
CA LEU A 318 -7.33 -20.44 8.71
C LEU A 318 -8.84 -20.21 8.89
N PRO A 319 -9.32 -19.95 10.12
CA PRO A 319 -10.71 -19.58 10.35
C PRO A 319 -11.05 -18.28 9.61
N MET A 320 -12.18 -18.32 8.92
CA MET A 320 -12.83 -17.15 8.33
C MET A 320 -14.15 -16.89 9.02
N ASN A 321 -14.30 -15.69 9.57
CA ASN A 321 -15.50 -15.26 10.28
C ASN A 321 -16.27 -14.23 9.43
N PHE A 322 -17.59 -14.40 9.33
CA PHE A 322 -18.48 -13.52 8.58
C PHE A 322 -19.50 -12.90 9.53
N TYR A 323 -19.53 -11.58 9.61
CA TYR A 323 -20.29 -10.85 10.64
C TYR A 323 -21.45 -10.06 10.05
N ALA A 324 -21.24 -9.41 8.91
CA ALA A 324 -22.24 -8.56 8.29
C ALA A 324 -22.39 -8.88 6.82
N ASN A 325 -23.65 -9.02 6.39
CA ASN A 325 -23.94 -9.25 4.98
C ASN A 325 -23.90 -7.91 4.24
N MET A 326 -22.76 -7.63 3.60
CA MET A 326 -22.50 -6.42 2.82
C MET A 326 -23.56 -6.16 1.72
N TRP A 327 -24.39 -7.15 1.38
CA TRP A 327 -25.42 -7.06 0.34
C TRP A 327 -26.77 -6.46 0.80
N ASN A 328 -27.01 -6.38 2.11
CA ASN A 328 -28.30 -5.93 2.66
C ASN A 328 -28.28 -4.51 3.25
N TRP A 329 -27.13 -3.82 3.26
CA TRP A 329 -26.98 -2.56 4.00
C TRP A 329 -27.82 -1.38 3.47
N LYS A 330 -28.24 -1.39 2.20
CA LYS A 330 -29.21 -0.41 1.65
C LYS A 330 -30.67 -0.76 1.89
N ARG A 331 -30.99 -1.87 2.59
CA ARG A 331 -32.36 -2.25 2.98
C ARG A 331 -32.74 -1.79 4.39
N GLN A 332 -31.93 -0.96 5.03
CA GLN A 332 -32.36 -0.21 6.22
C GLN A 332 -33.15 1.02 5.71
N PRO A 333 -34.45 1.14 5.99
CA PRO A 333 -35.21 2.30 5.57
C PRO A 333 -34.56 3.55 6.17
N LYS A 334 -34.30 4.55 5.33
CA LYS A 334 -34.04 5.90 5.83
C LYS A 334 -35.31 6.30 6.60
N SER A 335 -35.26 6.26 7.92
CA SER A 335 -36.27 6.90 8.74
C SER A 335 -36.29 8.38 8.35
N ILE A 336 -37.41 8.78 7.77
CA ILE A 336 -37.74 10.16 7.38
C ILE A 336 -37.82 11.04 8.62
#